data_AF-A0A964LP93-F1
#
_entry.id   AF-A0A964LP93-F1
#
_cell.length_a   1.000
_cell.length_b   1.000
_cell.length_c   1.000
_cell.angle_alpha   90.00
_cell.angle_beta   90.00
_cell.angle_gamma   90.00
#
_symmetry.space_group_name_H-M   'P 1'
#
loop_
_entity.id
_entity.type
_entity.pdbx_description
1 polymer ?
#
loop_
_entity_poly.entity_id
_entity_poly.type
_entity_poly.pdbx_seq_one_letter_code
_entity_poly.pdbx_strand_id
1 'polypeptide(L)'
;MATIAGFDWDHANRTKCQKHGVPVATIEAMFAGEVAVLPDPVHSQREERFHAIGRLTSGRGVFVVFTLRQRDGETLIRPISARYMHREEVAYYEKKIAKTDKR
;
A
#
# COMPACT_ATOMS: atom_id res chain seq x y z
N MET A 1 7.69 -12.96 13.90
CA MET A 1 7.14 -12.29 12.71
C MET A 1 5.80 -11.69 13.10
N ALA A 2 5.63 -10.37 12.96
CA ALA A 2 4.34 -9.75 13.23
C ALA A 2 3.39 -10.14 12.09
N THR A 3 2.24 -10.72 12.42
CA THR A 3 1.20 -11.05 11.45
C THR A 3 0.30 -9.82 11.32
N ILE A 4 0.05 -9.39 10.08
CA ILE A 4 -0.94 -8.35 9.81
C ILE A 4 -2.33 -9.00 9.86
N ALA A 5 -3.19 -8.54 10.75
CA ALA A 5 -4.52 -9.11 10.98
C ALA A 5 -5.58 -8.59 10.00
N GLY A 6 -5.33 -7.45 9.36
CA GLY A 6 -6.27 -6.86 8.39
C GLY A 6 -6.08 -5.36 8.21
N PHE A 7 -7.19 -4.66 7.98
CA PHE A 7 -7.21 -3.23 7.68
C PHE A 7 -7.95 -2.41 8.75
N ASP A 8 -7.34 -1.32 9.18
CA ASP A 8 -7.96 -0.30 10.01
C ASP A 8 -8.69 0.72 9.12
N TRP A 9 -9.92 0.39 8.75
CA TRP A 9 -10.80 1.29 8.00
C TRP A 9 -11.77 2.05 8.89
N ASP A 10 -11.92 3.34 8.61
CA ASP A 10 -13.00 4.19 9.08
C ASP A 10 -13.64 4.96 7.91
N HIS A 11 -14.66 5.76 8.18
CA HIS A 11 -15.33 6.52 7.13
C HIS A 11 -14.40 7.52 6.43
N ALA A 12 -13.48 8.13 7.17
CA ALA A 12 -12.62 9.19 6.67
C ALA A 12 -11.54 8.64 5.72
N ASN A 13 -10.84 7.58 6.11
CA ASN A 13 -9.77 7.01 5.26
C ASN A 13 -10.33 6.24 4.06
N ARG A 14 -11.49 5.58 4.18
CA ARG A 14 -12.20 4.99 3.04
C ARG A 14 -12.51 6.06 1.99
N THR A 15 -13.18 7.13 2.40
CA THR A 15 -13.54 8.26 1.51
C THR A 15 -12.30 8.87 0.86
N LYS A 16 -11.25 9.10 1.65
CA LYS A 16 -9.99 9.68 1.15
C LYS A 16 -9.30 8.78 0.12
N CYS A 17 -9.24 7.47 0.36
CA CYS A 17 -8.62 6.53 -0.58
C CYS A 17 -9.45 6.39 -1.87
N GLN A 18 -10.78 6.38 -1.74
CA GLN A 18 -11.69 6.25 -2.89
C GLN A 18 -11.79 7.52 -3.73
N LYS A 19 -11.37 8.69 -3.21
CA LYS A 19 -11.37 9.97 -3.94
C LYS A 19 -10.63 9.90 -5.28
N HIS A 20 -9.63 9.03 -5.42
CA HIS A 20 -8.86 8.83 -6.65
C HIS A 20 -9.34 7.62 -7.49
N GLY A 21 -10.54 7.09 -7.19
CA GLY A 21 -11.19 6.04 -7.97
C GLY A 21 -10.72 4.62 -7.67
N VAL A 22 -9.94 4.39 -6.60
CA VAL A 22 -9.53 3.05 -6.18
C VAL A 22 -10.51 2.53 -5.11
N PRO A 23 -11.32 1.49 -5.41
CA PRO A 23 -12.22 0.90 -4.42
C PRO A 23 -11.46 0.25 -3.25
N VAL A 24 -12.08 0.21 -2.07
CA VAL A 24 -11.52 -0.50 -0.89
C VAL A 24 -11.17 -1.94 -1.22
N ALA A 25 -12.07 -2.69 -1.87
CA ALA A 25 -11.82 -4.07 -2.27
C ALA A 25 -10.60 -4.21 -3.20
N THR A 26 -10.30 -3.19 -4.01
CA THR A 26 -9.12 -3.19 -4.88
C THR A 26 -7.83 -2.98 -4.09
N ILE A 27 -7.86 -2.15 -3.05
CA ILE A 27 -6.73 -1.96 -2.13
C ILE A 27 -6.45 -3.26 -1.39
N GLU A 28 -7.49 -3.88 -0.82
CA GLU A 28 -7.37 -5.15 -0.09
C GLU A 28 -6.88 -6.28 -1.00
N ALA A 29 -7.43 -6.41 -2.21
CA ALA A 29 -6.99 -7.40 -3.19
C ALA A 29 -5.53 -7.20 -3.62
N MET A 30 -5.05 -5.96 -3.71
CA MET A 30 -3.64 -5.68 -4.01
C MET A 30 -2.71 -6.21 -2.90
N PHE A 31 -3.08 -6.04 -1.62
CA PHE A 31 -2.29 -6.54 -0.49
C PHE A 31 -2.39 -8.07 -0.29
N ALA A 32 -3.44 -8.70 -0.82
CA ALA A 32 -3.55 -10.16 -0.85
C ALA A 32 -2.63 -10.81 -1.90
N GLY A 33 -2.09 -10.02 -2.84
CA GLY A 33 -1.13 -10.45 -3.84
C GLY A 33 0.32 -10.09 -3.48
N GLU A 34 1.19 -10.16 -4.50
CA GLU A 34 2.58 -9.72 -4.36
C GLU A 34 2.63 -8.18 -4.28
N VAL A 35 3.21 -7.68 -3.19
CA VAL A 35 3.32 -6.25 -2.91
C VAL A 35 4.75 -5.91 -2.51
N ALA A 36 5.31 -4.88 -3.15
CA ALA A 36 6.56 -4.28 -2.70
C ALA A 36 6.26 -3.18 -1.69
N VAL A 37 6.92 -3.25 -0.53
CA VAL A 37 6.77 -2.26 0.54
C VAL A 37 8.09 -1.50 0.71
N LEU A 38 8.01 -0.17 0.71
CA LEU A 38 9.15 0.72 0.87
C LEU A 38 8.87 1.71 2.01
N PRO A 39 9.84 2.03 2.87
CA PRO A 39 9.68 3.09 3.86
C PRO A 39 9.55 4.45 3.17
N ASP A 40 8.77 5.35 3.77
CA ASP A 40 8.61 6.74 3.33
C ASP A 40 9.21 7.70 4.38
N PRO A 41 10.55 7.79 4.50
CA PRO A 41 11.20 8.54 5.57
C PRO A 41 10.88 10.04 5.54
N VAL A 42 10.58 10.59 4.34
CA VAL A 42 10.22 11.99 4.17
C VAL A 42 8.94 12.34 4.92
N HIS A 43 7.94 11.43 4.92
CA HIS A 43 6.67 11.65 5.60
C HIS A 43 6.54 10.90 6.94
N SER A 44 7.59 10.18 7.37
CA SER A 44 7.59 9.36 8.59
C SER A 44 8.02 10.11 9.87
N GLN A 45 8.06 11.45 9.83
CA GLN A 45 8.53 12.27 10.96
C GLN A 45 7.62 12.22 12.19
N ARG A 46 6.32 11.91 12.02
CA ARG A 46 5.32 11.87 13.10
C ARG A 46 4.65 10.51 13.27
N GLU A 47 4.46 9.79 12.17
CA GLU A 47 3.84 8.47 12.12
C GLU A 47 4.59 7.70 11.04
N GLU A 48 5.03 6.48 11.33
CA GLU A 48 5.79 5.68 10.37
C GLU A 48 4.92 5.35 9.16
N ARG A 49 5.41 5.67 7.96
CA ARG A 49 4.67 5.52 6.71
C ARG A 49 5.43 4.67 5.72
N PHE A 50 4.64 3.97 4.93
CA PHE A 50 5.10 3.04 3.93
C PHE A 50 4.38 3.27 2.61
N HIS A 51 5.11 3.04 1.53
CA HIS A 51 4.57 2.89 0.19
C HIS A 51 4.40 1.41 -0.11
N ALA A 52 3.17 1.01 -0.45
CA ALA A 52 2.87 -0.29 -1.03
C ALA A 52 2.62 -0.12 -2.53
N ILE A 53 3.26 -0.99 -3.30
CA ILE A 53 3.14 -1.07 -4.75
C ILE A 53 2.80 -2.49 -5.10
N GLY A 54 1.61 -2.70 -5.63
CA GLY A 54 1.16 -4.01 -6.07
C GLY A 54 0.45 -3.95 -7.41
N ARG A 55 0.19 -5.13 -7.95
CA ARG A 55 -0.57 -5.30 -9.19
C ARG A 55 -1.83 -6.09 -8.93
N LEU A 56 -2.90 -5.66 -9.60
CA LEU A 56 -4.11 -6.45 -9.70
C LEU A 56 -3.92 -7.56 -10.75
N THR A 57 -4.77 -8.57 -10.70
CA THR A 57 -4.84 -9.63 -11.73
C THR A 57 -5.06 -9.10 -13.14
N SER A 58 -5.66 -7.91 -13.28
CA SER A 58 -5.81 -7.20 -14.56
C SER A 58 -4.52 -6.56 -15.09
N GLY A 59 -3.41 -6.66 -14.36
CA GLY A 59 -2.13 -6.01 -14.68
C GLY A 59 -2.06 -4.53 -14.30
N ARG A 60 -3.14 -3.93 -13.79
CA ARG A 60 -3.17 -2.53 -13.35
C ARG A 60 -2.40 -2.37 -12.02
N GLY A 61 -1.43 -1.47 -12.00
CA GLY A 61 -0.66 -1.14 -10.80
C GLY A 61 -1.45 -0.23 -9.86
N VAL A 62 -1.32 -0.47 -8.56
CA VAL A 62 -1.92 0.31 -7.49
C VAL A 62 -0.81 0.77 -6.54
N PHE A 63 -0.84 2.05 -6.19
CA PHE A 63 0.05 2.67 -5.22
C PHE A 63 -0.76 3.08 -4.00
N VAL A 64 -0.32 2.62 -2.82
CA VAL A 64 -0.98 2.90 -1.53
C VAL A 64 0.05 3.47 -0.56
N VAL A 65 -0.28 4.59 0.07
CA VAL A 65 0.44 5.07 1.25
C VAL A 65 -0.31 4.56 2.47
N PHE A 66 0.39 3.93 3.40
CA PHE A 66 -0.22 3.39 4.61
C PHE A 66 0.71 3.52 5.83
N THR A 67 0.13 3.28 7.00
CA THR A 67 0.85 3.11 8.26
C THR A 67 0.39 1.84 8.95
N LEU A 68 1.15 1.36 9.93
CA LEU A 68 0.77 0.23 10.77
C LEU A 68 0.21 0.74 12.09
N ARG A 69 -0.91 0.16 12.55
CA ARG A 69 -1.51 0.48 13.85
C ARG A 69 -1.73 -0.76 14.68
N GLN A 70 -1.55 -0.62 15.99
CA GLN A 70 -1.93 -1.63 16.96
C GLN A 70 -3.36 -1.36 17.45
N ARG A 71 -4.24 -2.35 17.36
CA ARG A 71 -5.57 -2.33 18.00
C ARG A 71 -5.87 -3.71 18.56
N ASP A 72 -6.33 -3.75 19.81
CA ASP A 72 -6.74 -5.00 20.48
C ASP A 72 -5.69 -6.12 20.42
N GLY A 73 -4.39 -5.75 20.41
CA GLY A 73 -3.27 -6.69 20.31
C GLY A 73 -2.90 -7.11 18.88
N GLU A 74 -3.59 -6.59 17.87
CA GLU A 74 -3.39 -6.90 16.45
C GLU A 74 -2.73 -5.76 15.68
N THR A 75 -1.88 -6.11 14.72
CA THR A 75 -1.28 -5.14 13.79
C THR A 75 -2.15 -5.02 12.55
N LEU A 76 -2.64 -3.81 12.27
CA LEU A 76 -3.52 -3.49 11.15
C LEU A 76 -2.84 -2.52 10.18
N ILE A 77 -3.09 -2.70 8.88
CA ILE A 77 -2.74 -1.71 7.87
C ILE A 77 -3.78 -0.60 7.90
N ARG A 78 -3.35 0.65 8.08
CA ARG A 78 -4.21 1.82 7.92
C ARG A 78 -3.85 2.55 6.62
N PRO A 79 -4.66 2.41 5.56
CA PRO A 79 -4.45 3.17 4.34
C PRO A 79 -4.67 4.67 4.58
N ILE A 80 -3.79 5.48 4.01
CA ILE A 80 -3.78 6.96 4.12
C ILE A 80 -4.19 7.58 2.79
N SER A 81 -3.73 7.02 1.67
CA SER A 81 -4.12 7.38 0.31
C SER A 81 -3.90 6.20 -0.63
N ALA A 82 -4.65 6.16 -1.72
CA ALA A 82 -4.50 5.17 -2.77
C ALA A 82 -4.72 5.80 -4.14
N ARG A 83 -4.01 5.33 -5.15
CA ARG A 83 -4.22 5.71 -6.56
C ARG A 83 -3.81 4.57 -7.49
N TYR A 84 -4.36 4.59 -8.70
CA TYR A 84 -3.80 3.78 -9.77
C TYR A 84 -2.49 4.39 -10.26
N MET A 85 -1.56 3.51 -10.63
CA MET A 85 -0.28 3.91 -11.20
C MET A 85 -0.38 4.08 -12.71
N HIS A 86 0.41 4.99 -13.27
CA HIS A 86 0.65 5.05 -14.71
C HIS A 86 1.60 3.93 -15.13
N ARG A 87 1.50 3.49 -16.39
CA ARG A 87 2.31 2.38 -16.93
C ARG A 87 3.82 2.60 -16.75
N GLU A 88 4.27 3.84 -16.91
CA GLU A 88 5.68 4.22 -16.76
C GLU A 88 6.16 4.09 -15.31
N GLU A 89 5.33 4.48 -14.34
CA GLU A 89 5.63 4.32 -12.91
C GLU A 89 5.77 2.85 -12.55
N VAL A 90 4.85 2.00 -13.03
CA VAL A 90 4.91 0.55 -12.79
C VAL A 90 6.23 -0.02 -13.32
N ALA A 91 6.59 0.28 -14.57
CA ALA A 91 7.81 -0.22 -15.19
C ALA A 91 9.09 0.28 -14.48
N TYR A 92 9.07 1.52 -13.97
CA TYR A 92 10.17 2.06 -13.18
C TYR A 92 10.36 1.30 -11.86
N TYR A 93 9.27 1.03 -11.13
CA TYR A 93 9.33 0.33 -9.86
C TYR A 93 9.71 -1.15 -10.01
N GLU A 94 9.19 -1.84 -11.03
CA GLU A 94 9.60 -3.22 -11.34
C GLU A 94 11.11 -3.32 -11.57
N LYS A 95 11.69 -2.39 -12.33
CA LYS A 95 13.14 -2.34 -12.56
C LYS A 95 13.94 -2.07 -11.29
N LYS A 96 13.36 -1.40 -10.29
CA LYS A 96 14.01 -1.17 -9.00
C LYS A 96 13.92 -2.38 -8.08
N ILE A 97 12.75 -2.99 -7.97
CA ILE A 97 12.53 -4.20 -7.15
C ILE A 97 13.41 -5.36 -7.64
N ALA A 98 13.43 -5.60 -8.96
CA ALA A 98 14.28 -6.64 -9.56
C ALA A 98 15.79 -6.43 -9.39
N LYS A 99 16.23 -5.21 -9.02
CA LYS A 99 17.63 -4.90 -8.71
C LYS A 99 17.95 -5.03 -7.22
N THR A 100 16.95 -4.85 -6.35
CA THR A 100 17.10 -5.00 -4.90
C THR A 100 17.15 -6.46 -4.46
N ASP A 101 16.49 -7.37 -5.19
CA ASP A 101 16.50 -8.81 -4.92
C ASP A 101 17.81 -9.52 -5.33
N LYS A 102 18.66 -8.88 -6.15
CA LYS A 102 19.91 -9.45 -6.68
C LYS A 102 21.16 -9.16 -5.85
N ARG A 103 21.04 -8.88 -4.55
CA ARG A 103 22.19 -8.52 -3.71
C ARG A 103 22.25 -9.27 -2.39
#